data_AF-A0A9D5H0T2-F1
#
_entry.id   AF-A0A9D5H0T2-F1
#
_cell.length_a   1.000
_cell.length_b   1.000
_cell.length_c   1.000
_cell.angle_alpha   90.00
_cell.angle_beta   90.00
_cell.angle_gamma   90.00
#
_symmetry.space_group_name_H-M   'P 1'
#
loop_
_entity.id
_entity.type
_entity.pdbx_description
1 polymer ?
#
loop_
_entity_poly.entity_id
_entity_poly.type
_entity_poly.pdbx_seq_one_letter_code
_entity_poly.pdbx_strand_id
1 'polypeptide(L)'
;MNLHVTSHIFKSKRKKTHTFPFYIYLTSKPHYSHPLSIFNLSLTKFSFSIYTLFLANCHFKQRFEANFLTQRKTNMLGIFKEKLVNAPKELNSPASQNSNTKKAKPSHEILRDFMSCNSSNAFFMTFGNDALLAYSPSNTPSIYQRLFSGLDNIYCAFLGNLNNLSQLNKQYGLSKGSNEAMFIIEAYRTLRDRGPYPADQVLKEFEGSFGFVIYDHKNGTVFAASGSDGQIGLYWGIAADGSVVISENLELVKSSCAKSFAPFPNGCLFHSEHGLLNFEHPTKKMKAMPRIDSEGVMCGANFNVDSQSRNQMMPRVGSEANWSTWGQT
;
A
#
# COMPACT_ATOMS: atom_id res chain seq x y z
N MET A 1 2.83 -48.66 52.90
CA MET A 1 2.23 -49.67 52.01
C MET A 1 2.18 -49.06 50.61
N ASN A 2 2.63 -49.82 49.62
CA ASN A 2 3.10 -49.40 48.30
C ASN A 2 2.00 -49.00 47.30
N LEU A 3 2.41 -48.13 46.35
CA LEU A 3 2.11 -48.08 44.90
C LEU A 3 0.68 -48.40 44.39
N HIS A 4 0.11 -47.50 43.56
CA HIS A 4 0.26 -47.61 42.09
C HIS A 4 -0.33 -46.43 41.30
N VAL A 5 0.41 -46.03 40.26
CA VAL A 5 0.00 -45.16 39.14
C VAL A 5 -0.56 -46.01 38.00
N THR A 6 -1.56 -45.51 37.26
CA THR A 6 -1.82 -45.92 35.87
C THR A 6 -2.47 -44.81 35.03
N SER A 7 -1.88 -44.58 33.85
CA SER A 7 -2.30 -43.68 32.78
C SER A 7 -3.15 -44.41 31.73
N HIS A 8 -4.11 -43.74 31.09
CA HIS A 8 -4.59 -44.16 29.77
C HIS A 8 -4.74 -43.01 28.78
N ILE A 9 -3.99 -43.14 27.69
CA ILE A 9 -4.07 -42.40 26.42
C ILE A 9 -5.22 -43.01 25.60
N PHE A 10 -6.09 -42.19 25.01
CA PHE A 10 -6.92 -42.62 23.87
C PHE A 10 -6.90 -41.60 22.73
N LYS A 11 -6.43 -42.09 21.58
CA LYS A 11 -6.42 -41.45 20.26
C LYS A 11 -7.85 -41.21 19.76
N SER A 12 -8.14 -40.02 19.23
CA SER A 12 -9.35 -39.80 18.42
C SER A 12 -8.99 -39.64 16.94
N LYS A 13 -9.65 -40.46 16.11
CA LYS A 13 -9.48 -40.61 14.66
C LYS A 13 -10.19 -39.49 13.89
N ARG A 14 -9.60 -39.08 12.76
CA ARG A 14 -10.24 -38.29 11.68
C ARG A 14 -11.53 -38.96 11.17
N LYS A 15 -12.56 -38.16 10.86
CA LYS A 15 -13.48 -38.37 9.72
C LYS A 15 -13.98 -37.01 9.19
N LYS A 16 -14.05 -36.92 7.86
CA LYS A 16 -14.42 -35.77 7.01
C LYS A 16 -15.93 -35.77 6.68
N THR A 17 -16.38 -34.61 6.16
CA THR A 17 -17.49 -34.32 5.21
C THR A 17 -18.94 -34.47 5.76
N HIS A 18 -19.85 -33.49 5.65
CA HIS A 18 -20.46 -32.95 4.42
C HIS A 18 -21.39 -31.75 4.74
N THR A 19 -21.43 -30.78 3.83
CA THR A 19 -22.46 -29.74 3.62
C THR A 19 -23.78 -30.35 3.16
N PHE A 20 -24.94 -29.75 3.51
CA PHE A 20 -26.13 -29.47 2.65
C PHE A 20 -27.28 -28.83 3.47
N PRO A 21 -28.31 -28.22 2.83
CA PRO A 21 -28.98 -27.00 3.27
C PRO A 21 -30.37 -27.26 3.87
N PHE A 22 -30.87 -26.34 4.70
CA PHE A 22 -32.26 -26.36 5.16
C PHE A 22 -33.17 -25.56 4.21
N TYR A 23 -33.98 -26.28 3.43
CA TYR A 23 -35.25 -25.77 2.87
C TYR A 23 -36.38 -26.19 3.81
N ILE A 24 -37.19 -25.24 4.29
CA ILE A 24 -38.43 -25.54 5.03
C ILE A 24 -39.60 -25.28 4.09
N TYR A 25 -40.31 -26.35 3.71
CA TYR A 25 -41.64 -26.28 3.11
C TYR A 25 -42.70 -26.24 4.22
N LEU A 26 -43.65 -25.32 4.16
CA LEU A 26 -44.87 -25.35 4.96
C LEU A 26 -46.07 -25.59 4.03
N THR A 27 -46.68 -26.78 4.13
CA THR A 27 -47.96 -27.10 3.51
C THR A 27 -49.08 -26.81 4.52
N SER A 28 -50.12 -26.09 4.10
CA SER A 28 -51.29 -25.78 4.93
C SER A 28 -52.56 -26.41 4.36
N LYS A 29 -53.33 -27.13 5.18
CA LYS A 29 -54.80 -27.27 5.03
C LYS A 29 -55.47 -27.45 6.40
N PRO A 30 -56.78 -27.11 6.53
CA PRO A 30 -57.31 -26.35 7.67
C PRO A 30 -58.27 -27.15 8.56
N HIS A 31 -58.46 -26.73 9.83
CA HIS A 31 -59.75 -26.81 10.52
C HIS A 31 -59.76 -25.87 11.77
N TYR A 32 -60.88 -25.15 11.93
CA TYR A 32 -61.35 -24.23 13.00
C TYR A 32 -60.87 -24.58 14.44
N SER A 33 -60.59 -23.70 15.39
CA SER A 33 -61.21 -22.42 15.83
C SER A 33 -60.29 -21.68 16.84
N HIS A 34 -60.47 -20.36 16.98
CA HIS A 34 -59.72 -19.38 17.80
C HIS A 34 -59.74 -19.63 19.35
N PRO A 35 -58.76 -19.13 20.17
CA PRO A 35 -58.43 -17.69 20.29
C PRO A 35 -56.94 -17.29 20.11
N LEU A 36 -56.81 -16.09 19.54
CA LEU A 36 -55.64 -15.41 18.95
C LEU A 36 -54.57 -14.84 19.90
N SER A 37 -54.52 -15.21 21.18
CA SER A 37 -53.67 -14.47 22.14
C SER A 37 -52.28 -15.09 22.36
N ILE A 38 -52.10 -16.41 22.24
CA ILE A 38 -50.87 -17.08 22.68
C ILE A 38 -49.86 -17.29 21.53
N PHE A 39 -50.33 -17.38 20.28
CA PHE A 39 -49.45 -17.55 19.10
C PHE A 39 -48.70 -16.27 18.70
N ASN A 40 -49.26 -15.09 18.98
CA ASN A 40 -48.63 -13.80 18.68
C ASN A 40 -47.42 -13.50 19.57
N LEU A 41 -47.41 -13.98 20.83
CA LEU A 41 -46.27 -13.80 21.72
C LEU A 41 -45.08 -14.70 21.35
N SER A 42 -45.31 -15.86 20.73
CA SER A 42 -44.25 -16.80 20.34
C SER A 42 -43.55 -16.33 19.06
N LEU A 43 -44.30 -15.91 18.02
CA LEU A 43 -43.72 -15.40 16.79
C LEU A 43 -43.01 -14.06 16.97
N THR A 44 -43.54 -13.15 17.80
CA THR A 44 -42.85 -11.88 18.10
C THR A 44 -41.55 -12.12 18.87
N LYS A 45 -41.52 -13.03 19.84
CA LYS A 45 -40.29 -13.42 20.54
C LYS A 45 -39.29 -14.12 19.63
N PHE A 46 -39.74 -14.96 18.70
CA PHE A 46 -38.86 -15.63 17.74
C PHE A 46 -38.28 -14.65 16.70
N SER A 47 -39.10 -13.72 16.20
CA SER A 47 -38.64 -12.64 15.32
C SER A 47 -37.71 -11.66 16.04
N PHE A 48 -37.96 -11.35 17.31
CA PHE A 48 -37.08 -10.49 18.09
C PHE A 48 -35.75 -11.18 18.41
N SER A 49 -35.77 -12.50 18.67
CA SER A 49 -34.56 -13.31 18.87
C SER A 49 -33.73 -13.42 17.60
N ILE A 50 -34.35 -13.63 16.43
CA ILE A 50 -33.65 -13.63 15.13
C ILE A 50 -33.12 -12.24 14.80
N TYR A 51 -33.90 -11.18 15.03
CA TYR A 51 -33.45 -9.81 14.77
C TYR A 51 -32.33 -9.38 15.73
N THR A 52 -32.35 -9.82 16.99
CA THR A 52 -31.23 -9.61 17.92
C THR A 52 -30.04 -10.50 17.62
N LEU A 53 -30.20 -11.73 17.11
CA LEU A 53 -29.09 -12.54 16.58
C LEU A 53 -28.50 -11.96 15.30
N PHE A 54 -29.33 -11.37 14.43
CA PHE A 54 -28.91 -10.72 13.19
C PHE A 54 -28.23 -9.38 13.48
N LEU A 55 -28.78 -8.56 14.38
CA LEU A 55 -28.14 -7.37 14.90
C LEU A 55 -26.87 -7.70 15.68
N ALA A 56 -26.87 -8.74 16.52
CA ALA A 56 -25.67 -9.18 17.21
C ALA A 56 -24.63 -9.69 16.23
N ASN A 57 -24.99 -10.39 15.15
CA ASN A 57 -24.07 -10.77 14.07
C ASN A 57 -23.62 -9.57 13.23
N CYS A 58 -24.45 -8.54 13.04
CA CYS A 58 -24.05 -7.30 12.35
C CYS A 58 -23.14 -6.45 13.23
N HIS A 59 -23.44 -6.31 14.52
CA HIS A 59 -22.61 -5.62 15.50
C HIS A 59 -21.34 -6.41 15.79
N PHE A 60 -21.41 -7.75 15.79
CA PHE A 60 -20.25 -8.62 15.90
C PHE A 60 -19.45 -8.56 14.62
N LYS A 61 -20.03 -8.56 13.41
CA LYS A 61 -19.32 -8.37 12.14
C LYS A 61 -18.71 -6.98 12.02
N GLN A 62 -19.41 -5.92 12.42
CA GLN A 62 -18.87 -4.55 12.50
C GLN A 62 -17.79 -4.43 13.58
N ARG A 63 -17.93 -5.12 14.71
CA ARG A 63 -16.92 -5.17 15.77
C ARG A 63 -15.77 -6.12 15.44
N PHE A 64 -15.98 -7.14 14.61
CA PHE A 64 -14.96 -8.03 14.08
C PHE A 64 -14.20 -7.32 12.96
N GLU A 65 -14.87 -6.59 12.06
CA GLU A 65 -14.26 -5.70 11.07
C GLU A 65 -13.55 -4.51 11.75
N ALA A 66 -14.14 -3.91 12.80
CA ALA A 66 -13.50 -2.85 13.59
C ALA A 66 -12.33 -3.35 14.47
N ASN A 67 -12.34 -4.62 14.89
CA ASN A 67 -11.23 -5.23 15.65
C ASN A 67 -10.17 -5.88 14.74
N PHE A 68 -10.51 -6.30 13.51
CA PHE A 68 -9.56 -6.68 12.45
C PHE A 68 -8.93 -5.46 11.78
N LEU A 69 -9.58 -4.30 11.86
CA LEU A 69 -8.95 -2.98 11.84
C LEU A 69 -8.17 -2.74 13.14
N THR A 70 -7.45 -3.77 13.61
CA THR A 70 -6.30 -3.60 14.47
C THR A 70 -5.46 -2.52 13.80
N GLN A 71 -5.37 -1.35 14.44
CA GLN A 71 -4.73 -0.14 13.91
C GLN A 71 -3.44 -0.53 13.19
N ARG A 72 -3.48 -0.61 11.86
CA ARG A 72 -2.26 -0.77 11.07
C ARG A 72 -1.50 0.53 11.26
N LYS A 73 -0.52 0.50 12.15
CA LYS A 73 0.39 1.63 12.39
C LYS A 73 0.93 2.09 11.04
N THR A 74 0.73 3.38 10.77
CA THR A 74 1.14 4.08 9.56
C THR A 74 2.59 4.51 9.72
N ASN A 75 3.57 3.86 9.10
CA ASN A 75 4.96 4.15 9.43
C ASN A 75 5.60 5.18 8.50
N MET A 76 5.03 5.42 7.32
CA MET A 76 5.52 6.41 6.36
C MET A 76 4.37 7.22 5.76
N LEU A 77 4.58 8.52 5.62
CA LEU A 77 3.71 9.44 4.89
C LEU A 77 4.58 10.52 4.22
N GLY A 78 4.44 10.68 2.91
CA GLY A 78 4.94 11.83 2.16
C GLY A 78 3.77 12.66 1.64
N ILE A 79 3.82 13.97 1.81
CA ILE A 79 2.87 14.92 1.22
C ILE A 79 3.65 15.97 0.45
N PHE A 80 3.34 16.13 -0.84
CA PHE A 80 4.05 17.00 -1.75
C PHE A 80 3.06 17.90 -2.49
N LYS A 81 3.22 19.21 -2.39
CA LYS A 81 2.31 20.18 -3.04
C LYS A 81 2.41 20.08 -4.56
N GLU A 82 1.34 20.49 -5.23
CA GLU A 82 1.24 20.51 -6.69
C GLU A 82 2.38 21.29 -7.37
N LYS A 83 2.85 22.38 -6.76
CA LYS A 83 4.01 23.16 -7.24
C LYS A 83 5.32 22.36 -7.33
N LEU A 84 5.44 21.29 -6.55
CA LEU A 84 6.62 20.44 -6.48
C LEU A 84 6.43 19.17 -7.32
N VAL A 85 5.21 18.63 -7.32
CA VAL A 85 4.88 17.34 -7.95
C VAL A 85 3.63 17.49 -8.80
N ASN A 86 3.80 17.32 -10.10
CA ASN A 86 2.70 17.19 -11.04
C ASN A 86 2.15 15.76 -10.99
N ALA A 87 1.12 15.55 -10.19
CA ALA A 87 0.44 14.26 -10.10
C ALA A 87 -0.12 13.85 -11.48
N PRO A 88 -0.10 12.54 -11.83
CA PRO A 88 -0.85 12.07 -13.00
C PRO A 88 -2.33 12.43 -12.87
N LYS A 89 -2.87 13.10 -13.87
CA LYS A 89 -4.25 13.61 -13.86
C LYS A 89 -5.27 12.47 -13.73
N GLU A 90 -4.91 11.30 -14.22
CA GLU A 90 -5.71 10.08 -14.22
C GLU A 90 -5.89 9.49 -12.80
N LEU A 91 -5.06 9.91 -11.85
CA LEU A 91 -5.24 9.56 -10.44
C LEU A 91 -6.40 10.33 -9.80
N ASN A 92 -6.78 11.48 -10.37
CA ASN A 92 -7.89 12.28 -9.88
C ASN A 92 -9.23 11.70 -10.33
N SER A 93 -10.07 11.30 -9.36
CA SER A 93 -11.42 10.85 -9.65
C SER A 93 -12.41 12.02 -9.62
N PRO A 94 -13.22 12.23 -10.68
CA PRO A 94 -14.32 13.19 -10.66
C PRO A 94 -15.33 12.91 -9.52
N ALA A 95 -15.44 11.66 -9.09
CA ALA A 95 -16.36 11.27 -8.02
C ALA A 95 -15.95 11.80 -6.63
N SER A 96 -14.73 12.29 -6.46
CA SER A 96 -14.28 12.94 -5.22
C SER A 96 -14.94 14.32 -5.00
N GLN A 97 -15.54 14.91 -6.04
CA GLN A 97 -16.21 16.22 -5.99
C GLN A 97 -17.73 16.13 -5.78
N ASN A 98 -18.31 14.93 -5.89
CA ASN A 98 -19.76 14.72 -5.71
C ASN A 98 -20.16 14.81 -4.23
N SER A 99 -21.31 15.43 -3.94
CA SER A 99 -21.79 15.67 -2.57
C SER A 99 -22.08 14.42 -1.74
N ASN A 100 -22.30 13.28 -2.40
CA ASN A 100 -22.73 12.03 -1.77
C ASN A 100 -21.55 11.10 -1.41
N THR A 101 -20.32 11.47 -1.75
CA THR A 101 -19.11 10.69 -1.44
C THR A 101 -18.27 11.39 -0.37
N LYS A 102 -17.44 10.62 0.35
CA LYS A 102 -16.45 11.22 1.26
C LYS A 102 -15.54 12.15 0.45
N LYS A 103 -15.30 13.36 0.95
CA LYS A 103 -14.39 14.33 0.33
C LYS A 103 -12.95 14.02 0.68
N ALA A 104 -12.03 14.38 -0.20
CA ALA A 104 -10.61 14.39 0.12
C ALA A 104 -10.33 15.40 1.25
N LYS A 105 -9.27 15.16 2.02
CA LYS A 105 -8.83 16.00 3.12
C LYS A 105 -7.69 16.92 2.68
N PRO A 106 -7.53 18.11 3.26
CA PRO A 106 -6.34 18.93 3.05
C PRO A 106 -5.13 18.34 3.77
N SER A 107 -3.92 18.67 3.31
CA SER A 107 -2.66 18.10 3.80
C SER A 107 -2.49 18.12 5.34
N HIS A 108 -2.92 19.19 6.01
CA HIS A 108 -2.76 19.36 7.45
C HIS A 108 -3.66 18.41 8.27
N GLU A 109 -4.84 18.05 7.75
CA GLU A 109 -5.71 17.06 8.39
C GLU A 109 -5.14 15.66 8.20
N ILE A 110 -4.58 15.36 7.02
CA ILE A 110 -3.93 14.07 6.74
C ILE A 110 -2.75 13.83 7.70
N LEU A 111 -1.93 14.86 7.92
CA LEU A 111 -0.86 14.82 8.92
C LEU A 111 -1.42 14.56 10.32
N ARG A 112 -2.48 15.28 10.72
CA ARG A 112 -3.09 15.11 12.04
C ARG A 112 -3.60 13.68 12.23
N ASP A 113 -4.25 13.11 11.22
CA ASP A 113 -4.72 11.73 11.25
C ASP A 113 -3.55 10.75 11.40
N PHE A 114 -2.48 10.95 10.62
CA PHE A 114 -1.26 10.14 10.73
C PHE A 114 -0.67 10.19 12.14
N MET A 115 -0.53 11.38 12.72
CA MET A 115 0.02 11.52 14.07
C MET A 115 -0.90 10.90 15.14
N SER A 116 -2.21 10.98 14.95
CA SER A 116 -3.20 10.41 15.88
C SER A 116 -3.27 8.89 15.81
N CYS A 117 -2.98 8.30 14.64
CA CYS A 117 -2.99 6.85 14.43
C CYS A 117 -1.68 6.14 14.85
N ASN A 118 -0.66 6.90 15.23
CA ASN A 118 0.67 6.37 15.50
C ASN A 118 1.10 6.50 16.97
N SER A 119 2.16 5.79 17.34
CA SER A 119 2.71 5.82 18.70
C SER A 119 3.32 7.19 19.04
N SER A 120 3.62 7.40 20.33
CA SER A 120 4.25 8.61 20.87
C SER A 120 5.57 9.02 20.20
N ASN A 121 6.18 8.15 19.39
CA ASN A 121 7.48 8.38 18.76
C ASN A 121 7.37 8.73 17.27
N ALA A 122 6.16 8.92 16.76
CA ALA A 122 5.98 9.47 15.42
C ALA A 122 6.53 10.90 15.35
N PHE A 123 7.16 11.21 14.23
CA PHE A 123 7.66 12.55 13.95
C PHE A 123 7.35 12.93 12.51
N PHE A 124 7.48 14.21 12.22
CA PHE A 124 7.38 14.72 10.86
C PHE A 124 8.38 15.84 10.65
N MET A 125 8.75 16.05 9.40
CA MET A 125 9.60 17.12 8.92
C MET A 125 8.81 17.88 7.86
N THR A 126 8.81 19.20 7.97
CA THR A 126 8.26 20.10 6.96
C THR A 126 9.40 20.83 6.27
N PHE A 127 9.28 20.99 4.96
CA PHE A 127 10.27 21.66 4.14
C PHE A 127 9.61 22.85 3.47
N GLY A 128 9.56 23.95 4.23
CA GLY A 128 8.71 25.09 3.90
C GLY A 128 7.23 24.66 3.84
N ASN A 129 6.52 25.15 2.83
CA ASN A 129 5.11 24.86 2.62
C ASN A 129 4.88 23.75 1.58
N ASP A 130 5.94 23.13 1.08
CA ASP A 130 5.94 22.45 -0.23
C ASP A 130 6.02 20.94 -0.13
N ALA A 131 6.75 20.46 0.89
CA ALA A 131 6.89 19.05 1.17
C ALA A 131 6.81 18.77 2.66
N LEU A 132 6.28 17.60 2.97
CA LEU A 132 6.24 17.03 4.29
C LEU A 132 6.59 15.55 4.21
N LEU A 133 7.44 15.10 5.12
CA LEU A 133 7.68 13.68 5.38
C LEU A 133 7.31 13.40 6.84
N ALA A 134 6.49 12.39 7.09
CA ALA A 134 6.19 11.89 8.42
C ALA A 134 6.54 10.41 8.51
N TYR A 135 7.07 10.03 9.66
CA TYR A 135 7.53 8.69 9.93
C TYR A 135 7.15 8.28 11.36
N SER A 136 6.76 7.02 11.53
CA SER A 136 6.48 6.44 12.84
C SER A 136 7.26 5.14 13.00
N PRO A 137 8.17 5.05 13.98
CA PRO A 137 8.82 3.79 14.31
C PRO A 137 7.79 2.73 14.72
N SER A 138 7.88 1.55 14.10
CA SER A 138 7.07 0.41 14.46
C SER A 138 7.80 -0.44 15.49
N ASN A 139 7.25 -0.52 16.71
CA ASN A 139 7.75 -1.45 17.75
C ASN A 139 7.34 -2.92 17.49
N THR A 140 6.52 -3.19 16.47
CA THR A 140 6.13 -4.56 16.12
C THR A 140 7.14 -5.14 15.12
N PRO A 141 7.63 -6.38 15.34
CA PRO A 141 8.45 -7.08 14.37
C PRO A 141 7.72 -7.12 13.02
N SER A 142 8.38 -6.67 11.97
CA SER A 142 7.89 -6.75 10.60
C SER A 142 8.86 -7.59 9.78
N ILE A 143 8.31 -8.31 8.79
CA ILE A 143 9.11 -9.07 7.82
C ILE A 143 9.98 -8.11 6.98
N TYR A 144 9.51 -6.88 6.78
CA TYR A 144 10.19 -5.85 6.02
C TYR A 144 10.75 -4.77 6.95
N GLN A 145 11.95 -4.29 6.66
CA GLN A 145 12.54 -3.20 7.42
C GLN A 145 11.85 -1.89 7.05
N ARG A 146 11.75 -0.99 8.03
CA ARG A 146 11.28 0.38 7.83
C ARG A 146 12.36 1.30 8.34
N LEU A 147 12.89 2.13 7.45
CA LEU A 147 14.03 2.97 7.71
C LEU A 147 13.72 4.40 7.26
N PHE A 148 14.18 5.35 8.05
CA PHE A 148 14.18 6.75 7.68
C PHE A 148 15.61 7.28 7.87
N SER A 149 16.18 7.82 6.80
CA SER A 149 17.55 8.36 6.80
C SER A 149 17.57 9.73 6.12
N GLY A 150 18.50 10.57 6.54
CA GLY A 150 18.77 11.86 5.90
C GLY A 150 20.26 12.09 5.74
N LEU A 151 20.68 12.56 4.57
CA LEU A 151 22.07 12.91 4.25
C LEU A 151 22.09 14.06 3.24
N ASP A 152 22.91 15.09 3.48
CA ASP A 152 23.12 16.21 2.55
C ASP A 152 21.81 16.89 2.06
N ASN A 153 20.84 17.04 2.98
CA ASN A 153 19.48 17.57 2.72
C ASN A 153 18.61 16.69 1.80
N ILE A 154 18.96 15.42 1.66
CA ILE A 154 18.17 14.40 0.97
C ILE A 154 17.63 13.45 2.03
N TYR A 155 16.32 13.25 2.03
CA TYR A 155 15.62 12.45 3.02
C TYR A 155 14.96 11.26 2.34
N CYS A 156 15.16 10.06 2.89
CA CYS A 156 14.63 8.82 2.36
C CYS A 156 13.81 8.10 3.42
N ALA A 157 12.57 7.80 3.07
CA ALA A 157 11.76 6.81 3.78
C ALA A 157 11.74 5.53 2.96
N PHE A 158 12.24 4.45 3.54
CA PHE A 158 12.44 3.15 2.89
C PHE A 158 11.63 2.06 3.62
N LEU A 159 11.03 1.18 2.82
CA LEU A 159 10.27 0.02 3.26
C LEU A 159 10.74 -1.21 2.45
N GLY A 160 11.19 -2.25 3.14
CA GLY A 160 11.64 -3.47 2.47
C GLY A 160 12.97 -4.02 2.95
N ASN A 161 13.67 -4.69 2.05
CA ASN A 161 15.01 -5.25 2.24
C ASN A 161 15.70 -5.41 0.88
N LEU A 162 16.99 -5.11 0.84
CA LEU A 162 17.85 -5.36 -0.32
C LEU A 162 18.74 -6.56 -0.04
N ASN A 163 18.48 -7.69 -0.69
CA ASN A 163 19.20 -8.95 -0.53
C ASN A 163 20.67 -8.84 -0.97
N ASN A 164 20.96 -7.96 -1.94
CA ASN A 164 22.30 -7.72 -2.47
C ASN A 164 22.94 -6.42 -1.95
N LEU A 165 22.45 -5.85 -0.84
CA LEU A 165 22.96 -4.59 -0.26
C LEU A 165 24.49 -4.59 -0.07
N SER A 166 25.07 -5.71 0.36
CA SER A 166 26.52 -5.82 0.60
C SER A 166 27.35 -5.69 -0.69
N GLN A 167 26.82 -6.16 -1.83
CA GLN A 167 27.43 -6.00 -3.14
C GLN A 167 27.26 -4.57 -3.63
N LEU A 168 26.06 -4.02 -3.51
CA LEU A 168 25.74 -2.64 -3.89
C LEU A 168 26.62 -1.64 -3.11
N ASN A 169 26.78 -1.81 -1.80
CA ASN A 169 27.67 -0.97 -0.99
C ASN A 169 29.12 -0.99 -1.49
N LYS A 170 29.64 -2.14 -1.95
CA LYS A 170 31.00 -2.22 -2.51
C LYS A 170 31.11 -1.49 -3.85
N GLN A 171 30.13 -1.65 -4.73
CA GLN A 171 30.10 -1.01 -6.06
C GLN A 171 30.04 0.52 -5.95
N TYR A 172 29.28 1.03 -4.98
CA TYR A 172 29.16 2.46 -4.72
C TYR A 172 30.26 3.01 -3.79
N GLY A 173 31.19 2.17 -3.33
CA GLY A 173 32.29 2.59 -2.46
C GLY A 173 31.86 3.02 -1.05
N LEU A 174 30.73 2.51 -0.55
CA LEU A 174 30.19 2.81 0.78
C LEU A 174 30.85 1.97 1.86
N SER A 175 30.90 2.52 3.08
CA SER A 175 31.49 1.85 4.24
C SER A 175 30.65 0.64 4.70
N LYS A 176 31.30 -0.29 5.40
CA LYS A 176 30.64 -1.44 6.04
C LYS A 176 29.64 -0.93 7.09
N GLY A 177 28.38 -1.33 6.97
CA GLY A 177 27.31 -0.96 7.92
C GLY A 177 26.29 0.06 7.39
N SER A 178 26.40 0.49 6.13
CA SER A 178 25.35 1.30 5.49
C SER A 178 24.05 0.51 5.39
N ASN A 179 22.97 1.09 5.90
CA ASN A 179 21.61 0.54 5.77
C ASN A 179 21.01 0.87 4.40
N GLU A 180 19.90 0.23 4.06
CA GLU A 180 19.23 0.35 2.77
C GLU A 180 18.83 1.81 2.48
N ALA A 181 18.25 2.52 3.45
CA ALA A 181 17.84 3.91 3.25
C ALA A 181 19.04 4.84 2.94
N MET A 182 20.18 4.62 3.60
CA MET A 182 21.42 5.36 3.33
C MET A 182 21.98 5.04 1.94
N PHE A 183 22.01 3.76 1.57
CA PHE A 183 22.42 3.33 0.23
C PHE A 183 21.55 3.98 -0.86
N ILE A 184 20.23 3.98 -0.67
CA ILE A 184 19.28 4.60 -1.61
C ILE A 184 19.56 6.10 -1.81
N ILE A 185 19.91 6.83 -0.75
CA ILE A 185 20.29 8.25 -0.87
C ILE A 185 21.55 8.41 -1.72
N GLU A 186 22.58 7.58 -1.51
CA GLU A 186 23.83 7.64 -2.27
C GLU A 186 23.66 7.22 -3.74
N ALA A 187 22.81 6.23 -4.00
CA ALA A 187 22.43 5.83 -5.34
C ALA A 187 21.71 6.99 -6.07
N TYR A 188 20.76 7.65 -5.41
CA TYR A 188 20.08 8.83 -5.95
C TYR A 188 21.04 9.99 -6.23
N ARG A 189 21.97 10.28 -5.31
CA ARG A 189 23.02 11.30 -5.54
C ARG A 189 23.86 10.99 -6.77
N THR A 190 24.20 9.71 -6.97
CA THR A 190 24.96 9.27 -8.15
C THR A 190 24.17 9.52 -9.43
N LEU A 191 22.86 9.20 -9.44
CA LEU A 191 21.96 9.48 -10.57
C LEU A 191 21.87 10.98 -10.88
N ARG A 192 21.80 11.82 -9.84
CA ARG A 192 21.68 13.28 -9.95
C ARG A 192 22.98 13.96 -10.39
N ASP A 193 24.10 13.61 -9.74
CA ASP A 193 25.36 14.37 -9.81
C ASP A 193 26.34 13.84 -10.86
N ARG A 194 26.29 12.54 -11.20
CA ARG A 194 27.34 11.85 -11.98
C ARG A 194 26.86 11.33 -13.34
N GLY A 195 26.04 12.11 -14.06
CA GLY A 195 25.38 11.65 -15.29
C GLY A 195 26.28 10.94 -16.32
N PRO A 196 25.74 10.12 -17.26
CA PRO A 196 24.34 9.72 -17.41
C PRO A 196 24.12 8.26 -17.00
N TYR A 197 24.02 7.98 -15.70
CA TYR A 197 23.49 6.68 -15.24
C TYR A 197 21.96 6.73 -15.29
N PRO A 198 21.29 5.90 -16.10
CA PRO A 198 19.84 5.92 -16.19
C PRO A 198 19.25 5.24 -14.95
N ALA A 199 18.26 5.89 -14.33
CA ALA A 199 17.66 5.43 -13.06
C ALA A 199 17.07 4.01 -13.16
N ASP A 200 16.58 3.63 -14.34
CA ASP A 200 16.05 2.29 -14.56
C ASP A 200 17.12 1.19 -14.46
N GLN A 201 18.37 1.45 -14.87
CA GLN A 201 19.45 0.47 -14.73
C GLN A 201 19.84 0.29 -13.26
N VAL A 202 19.95 1.39 -12.51
CA VAL A 202 20.26 1.31 -11.08
C VAL A 202 19.17 0.56 -10.30
N LEU A 203 17.89 0.86 -10.56
CA LEU A 203 16.80 0.16 -9.87
C LEU A 203 16.66 -1.32 -10.27
N LYS A 204 17.07 -1.69 -11.48
CA LYS A 204 17.14 -3.09 -11.93
C LYS A 204 18.20 -3.91 -11.19
N GLU A 205 19.25 -3.26 -10.71
CA GLU A 205 20.30 -3.93 -9.92
C GLU A 205 19.84 -4.24 -8.49
N PHE A 206 18.68 -3.73 -8.04
CA PHE A 206 18.20 -3.97 -6.68
C PHE A 206 17.52 -5.33 -6.58
N GLU A 207 18.08 -6.21 -5.76
CA GLU A 207 17.49 -7.52 -5.48
C GLU A 207 16.76 -7.50 -4.14
N GLY A 208 15.47 -7.82 -4.14
CA GLY A 208 14.65 -7.90 -2.93
C GLY A 208 13.32 -7.19 -3.06
N SER A 209 12.59 -7.12 -1.96
CA SER A 209 11.32 -6.43 -1.86
C SER A 209 11.57 -5.02 -1.34
N PHE A 210 11.33 -3.99 -2.14
CA PHE A 210 11.57 -2.62 -1.71
C PHE A 210 10.49 -1.64 -2.18
N GLY A 211 10.35 -0.56 -1.45
CA GLY A 211 9.61 0.64 -1.83
C GLY A 211 10.16 1.82 -1.04
N PHE A 212 10.32 2.97 -1.68
CA PHE A 212 10.88 4.13 -1.00
C PHE A 212 10.37 5.44 -1.59
N VAL A 213 10.52 6.50 -0.81
CA VAL A 213 10.30 7.89 -1.21
C VAL A 213 11.48 8.73 -0.77
N ILE A 214 12.11 9.40 -1.73
CA ILE A 214 13.16 10.38 -1.54
C ILE A 214 12.57 11.77 -1.75
N TYR A 215 12.92 12.69 -0.86
CA TYR A 215 12.79 14.11 -1.08
C TYR A 215 14.18 14.77 -1.01
N ASP A 216 14.61 15.33 -2.14
CA ASP A 216 15.80 16.18 -2.22
C ASP A 216 15.38 17.62 -1.97
N HIS A 217 15.65 18.12 -0.77
CA HIS A 217 15.29 19.48 -0.39
C HIS A 217 16.08 20.53 -1.18
N LYS A 218 17.33 20.22 -1.58
CA LYS A 218 18.19 21.15 -2.30
C LYS A 218 17.66 21.45 -3.69
N ASN A 219 17.19 20.41 -4.38
CA ASN A 219 16.70 20.52 -5.76
C ASN A 219 15.16 20.61 -5.84
N GLY A 220 14.44 20.39 -4.73
CA GLY A 220 12.99 20.31 -4.75
C GLY A 220 12.49 19.12 -5.56
N THR A 221 13.19 17.99 -5.49
CA THR A 221 12.89 16.81 -6.30
C THR A 221 12.29 15.71 -5.45
N VAL A 222 11.25 15.06 -5.96
CA VAL A 222 10.66 13.85 -5.37
C VAL A 222 11.00 12.66 -6.25
N PHE A 223 11.56 11.62 -5.64
CA PHE A 223 11.88 10.37 -6.33
C PHE A 223 11.35 9.19 -5.53
N ALA A 224 10.39 8.45 -6.08
CA ALA A 224 9.79 7.29 -5.44
C ALA A 224 9.93 6.06 -6.33
N ALA A 225 10.07 4.88 -5.75
CA ALA A 225 10.07 3.64 -6.51
C ALA A 225 9.46 2.49 -5.72
N SER A 226 8.98 1.48 -6.44
CA SER A 226 8.51 0.22 -5.89
C SER A 226 9.10 -0.95 -6.69
N GLY A 227 9.54 -1.98 -5.98
CA GLY A 227 10.07 -3.21 -6.54
C GLY A 227 9.05 -3.95 -7.42
N SER A 228 9.55 -4.84 -8.28
CA SER A 228 8.72 -5.57 -9.24
C SER A 228 7.92 -6.72 -8.65
N ASP A 229 8.35 -7.24 -7.49
CA ASP A 229 7.76 -8.42 -6.86
C ASP A 229 6.38 -8.19 -6.22
N GLY A 230 5.97 -6.91 -6.11
CA GLY A 230 4.69 -6.49 -5.56
C GLY A 230 4.50 -6.82 -4.08
N GLN A 231 5.59 -7.15 -3.37
CA GLN A 231 5.52 -7.51 -1.94
C GLN A 231 5.40 -6.28 -1.05
N ILE A 232 5.96 -5.16 -1.49
CA ILE A 232 5.87 -3.88 -0.79
C ILE A 232 4.63 -3.11 -1.28
N GLY A 233 3.66 -2.93 -0.38
CA GLY A 233 2.47 -2.15 -0.66
C GLY A 233 2.72 -0.66 -0.48
N LEU A 234 2.98 0.05 -1.57
CA LEU A 234 3.01 1.52 -1.61
C LEU A 234 1.74 2.05 -2.28
N TYR A 235 1.17 3.11 -1.74
CA TYR A 235 -0.06 3.73 -2.24
C TYR A 235 0.14 5.22 -2.41
N TRP A 236 -0.58 5.79 -3.36
CA TRP A 236 -0.54 7.20 -3.66
C TRP A 236 -1.93 7.75 -4.00
N GLY A 237 -2.13 9.04 -3.78
CA GLY A 237 -3.38 9.72 -4.04
C GLY A 237 -3.23 11.22 -4.10
N ILE A 238 -4.33 11.89 -4.41
CA ILE A 238 -4.41 13.35 -4.51
C ILE A 238 -5.30 13.86 -3.36
N ALA A 239 -4.72 14.74 -2.54
CA ALA A 239 -5.40 15.44 -1.45
C ALA A 239 -6.34 16.55 -1.97
N ALA A 240 -7.16 17.11 -1.08
CA ALA A 240 -8.11 18.16 -1.45
C ALA A 240 -7.46 19.45 -1.97
N ASP A 241 -6.22 19.71 -1.56
CA ASP A 241 -5.42 20.86 -1.95
C ASP A 241 -4.48 20.57 -3.14
N GLY A 242 -4.73 19.48 -3.88
CA GLY A 242 -3.93 19.06 -5.04
C GLY A 242 -2.62 18.37 -4.70
N SER A 243 -2.28 18.22 -3.41
CA SER A 243 -1.02 17.59 -3.00
C SER A 243 -1.01 16.09 -3.30
N VAL A 244 0.13 15.59 -3.76
CA VAL A 244 0.38 14.15 -3.86
C VAL A 244 0.66 13.60 -2.47
N VAL A 245 -0.08 12.57 -2.09
CA VAL A 245 0.08 11.83 -0.84
C VAL A 245 0.64 10.45 -1.18
N ILE A 246 1.73 10.05 -0.54
CA ILE A 246 2.34 8.72 -0.70
C ILE A 246 2.45 8.07 0.68
N SER A 247 1.97 6.84 0.84
CA SER A 247 2.08 6.10 2.09
C SER A 247 2.00 4.59 1.84
N GLU A 248 2.60 3.83 2.73
CA GLU A 248 2.46 2.37 2.81
C GLU A 248 1.09 1.90 3.35
N ASN A 249 0.28 2.81 3.91
CA ASN A 249 -1.00 2.47 4.49
C ASN A 249 -2.16 2.85 3.55
N LEU A 250 -2.78 1.82 2.97
CA LEU A 250 -3.97 1.94 2.13
C LEU A 250 -5.12 2.69 2.81
N GLU A 251 -5.42 2.39 4.07
CA GLU A 251 -6.57 2.99 4.77
C GLU A 251 -6.35 4.47 5.04
N LEU A 252 -5.11 4.88 5.35
CA LEU A 252 -4.76 6.30 5.46
C LEU A 252 -4.96 7.00 4.12
N VAL A 253 -4.42 6.46 3.03
CA VAL A 253 -4.55 7.08 1.70
C VAL A 253 -6.01 7.13 1.26
N LYS A 254 -6.79 6.07 1.47
CA LYS A 254 -8.21 5.99 1.11
C LYS A 254 -9.07 6.96 1.93
N SER A 255 -8.81 7.09 3.23
CA SER A 255 -9.52 8.05 4.09
C SER A 255 -9.11 9.50 3.83
N SER A 256 -7.91 9.72 3.30
CA SER A 256 -7.35 11.04 3.02
C SER A 256 -7.70 11.56 1.62
N CYS A 257 -7.59 10.71 0.59
CA CYS A 257 -7.74 11.07 -0.82
C CYS A 257 -9.11 10.65 -1.38
N ALA A 258 -9.98 10.09 -0.55
CA ALA A 258 -11.31 9.60 -0.92
C ALA A 258 -11.30 8.60 -2.10
N LYS A 259 -11.72 9.03 -3.28
CA LYS A 259 -11.74 8.22 -4.52
C LYS A 259 -10.54 8.53 -5.43
N SER A 260 -9.69 9.50 -5.11
CA SER A 260 -8.54 9.90 -5.92
C SER A 260 -7.26 9.21 -5.45
N PHE A 261 -7.21 7.88 -5.51
CA PHE A 261 -6.05 7.11 -5.05
C PHE A 261 -5.85 5.80 -5.83
N ALA A 262 -4.64 5.27 -5.80
CA ALA A 262 -4.29 3.98 -6.37
C ALA A 262 -3.16 3.30 -5.59
N PRO A 263 -2.93 2.00 -5.81
CA PRO A 263 -1.62 1.42 -5.57
C PRO A 263 -0.57 2.15 -6.42
N PHE A 264 0.60 2.36 -5.86
CA PHE A 264 1.78 2.73 -6.64
C PHE A 264 2.19 1.50 -7.48
N PRO A 265 2.45 1.66 -8.78
CA PRO A 265 2.68 0.51 -9.65
C PRO A 265 4.02 -0.17 -9.34
N ASN A 266 4.03 -1.50 -9.42
CA ASN A 266 5.22 -2.31 -9.21
C ASN A 266 6.20 -2.15 -10.38
N GLY A 267 7.49 -2.34 -10.12
CA GLY A 267 8.52 -2.24 -11.16
C GLY A 267 8.64 -0.83 -11.73
N CYS A 268 8.19 0.18 -10.99
CA CYS A 268 8.11 1.56 -11.45
C CYS A 268 8.85 2.52 -10.54
N LEU A 269 9.27 3.63 -11.15
CA LEU A 269 9.80 4.81 -10.48
C LEU A 269 8.96 6.02 -10.86
N PHE A 270 8.89 6.99 -9.97
CA PHE A 270 8.31 8.30 -10.18
C PHE A 270 9.37 9.36 -9.86
N HIS A 271 9.61 10.26 -10.80
CA HIS A 271 10.46 11.44 -10.61
C HIS A 271 9.61 12.69 -10.83
N SER A 272 9.68 13.68 -9.94
CA SER A 272 8.81 14.88 -10.01
C SER A 272 8.86 15.59 -11.37
N GLU A 273 10.01 15.55 -12.07
CA GLU A 273 10.18 16.17 -13.40
C GLU A 273 9.89 15.24 -14.59
N HIS A 274 10.11 13.92 -14.44
CA HIS A 274 9.99 12.96 -15.56
C HIS A 274 8.71 12.13 -15.50
N GLY A 275 7.95 12.26 -14.42
CA GLY A 275 6.75 11.50 -14.17
C GLY A 275 7.04 10.03 -13.85
N LEU A 276 6.06 9.19 -14.17
CA LEU A 276 6.06 7.77 -13.85
C LEU A 276 6.66 6.95 -15.02
N LEU A 277 7.61 6.08 -14.70
CA LEU A 277 8.31 5.20 -15.64
C LEU A 277 8.36 3.78 -15.07
N ASN A 278 8.32 2.78 -15.94
CA ASN A 278 8.60 1.39 -15.55
C ASN A 278 10.08 1.09 -15.80
N PHE A 279 10.82 0.72 -14.76
CA PHE A 279 12.25 0.47 -14.89
C PHE A 279 12.56 -0.90 -15.49
N GLU A 280 11.63 -1.86 -15.49
CA GLU A 280 11.77 -3.14 -16.20
C GLU A 280 11.71 -2.92 -17.72
N HIS A 281 10.80 -2.05 -18.15
CA HIS A 281 10.48 -1.72 -19.53
C HIS A 281 10.66 -0.21 -19.81
N PRO A 282 11.88 0.35 -19.69
CA PRO A 282 12.13 1.79 -19.74
C PRO A 282 11.81 2.42 -21.10
N THR A 283 11.80 1.62 -22.17
CA THR A 283 11.45 2.07 -23.52
C THR A 283 9.95 2.04 -23.80
N LYS A 284 9.11 1.63 -22.83
CA LYS A 284 7.66 1.55 -22.99
C LYS A 284 6.98 2.70 -22.24
N LYS A 285 5.85 3.17 -22.77
CA LYS A 285 5.02 4.19 -22.11
C LYS A 285 4.17 3.54 -21.03
N MET A 286 3.89 4.30 -19.99
CA MET A 286 2.86 3.95 -19.01
C MET A 286 1.48 4.36 -19.56
N LYS A 287 0.49 3.50 -19.35
CA LYS A 287 -0.92 3.72 -19.67
C LYS A 287 -1.75 3.64 -18.40
N ALA A 288 -2.54 4.69 -18.17
CA ALA A 288 -3.52 4.72 -17.10
C ALA A 288 -4.74 3.86 -17.47
N MET A 289 -5.19 3.05 -16.52
CA MET A 289 -6.38 2.23 -16.58
C MET A 289 -7.31 2.67 -15.44
N PRO A 290 -8.44 3.35 -15.76
CA PRO A 290 -9.40 3.79 -14.75
C PRO A 290 -9.85 2.63 -13.86
N ARG A 291 -9.90 2.87 -12.56
CA ARG A 291 -10.36 1.89 -11.57
C ARG A 291 -11.81 2.17 -11.21
N ILE A 292 -12.58 1.11 -11.00
CA ILE A 292 -13.94 1.19 -10.48
C ILE A 292 -13.98 0.40 -9.18
N ASP A 293 -14.55 0.98 -8.13
CA ASP A 293 -14.70 0.29 -6.86
C ASP A 293 -15.96 -0.60 -6.82
N SER A 294 -16.20 -1.26 -5.68
CA SER A 294 -17.37 -2.11 -5.48
C SER A 294 -18.72 -1.37 -5.54
N GLU A 295 -18.72 -0.04 -5.45
CA GLU A 295 -19.92 0.80 -5.55
C GLU A 295 -20.20 1.22 -7.00
N GLY A 296 -19.35 0.79 -7.96
CA GLY A 296 -19.45 1.19 -9.35
C GLY A 296 -18.89 2.60 -9.61
N VAL A 297 -18.13 3.16 -8.68
CA VAL A 297 -17.62 4.54 -8.76
C VAL A 297 -16.14 4.52 -9.18
N MET A 298 -15.78 5.43 -10.09
CA MET A 298 -14.39 5.59 -10.53
C MET A 298 -13.49 5.99 -9.35
N CYS A 299 -12.37 5.29 -9.13
CA CYS A 299 -11.47 5.50 -7.99
C CYS A 299 -9.98 5.59 -8.38
N GLY A 300 -9.63 6.64 -9.12
CA GLY A 300 -8.28 6.86 -9.65
C GLY A 300 -7.96 5.89 -10.80
N ALA A 301 -6.67 5.65 -11.04
CA ALA A 301 -6.20 4.78 -12.11
C ALA A 301 -5.05 3.87 -11.68
N ASN A 302 -5.04 2.65 -12.19
CA ASN A 302 -3.85 1.80 -12.19
C ASN A 302 -2.96 2.19 -13.38
N PHE A 303 -1.65 2.07 -13.25
CA PHE A 303 -0.72 2.39 -14.33
C PHE A 303 0.00 1.12 -14.75
N ASN A 304 -0.14 0.77 -16.03
CA ASN A 304 0.46 -0.43 -16.61
C ASN A 304 1.31 -0.07 -17.83
N VAL A 305 2.26 -0.94 -18.17
CA VAL A 305 3.09 -0.77 -19.37
C VAL A 305 2.22 -0.95 -20.62
N ASP A 306 2.28 0.02 -21.54
CA ASP A 306 1.68 -0.10 -22.86
C ASP A 306 2.60 -0.90 -23.78
N SER A 307 2.26 -2.17 -23.96
CA SER A 307 3.01 -3.13 -24.77
C SER A 307 3.16 -2.69 -26.23
N GLN A 308 2.23 -1.91 -26.76
CA GLN A 308 2.22 -1.47 -28.17
C GLN A 308 2.99 -0.16 -28.39
N SER A 309 3.23 0.60 -27.33
CA SER A 309 3.99 1.84 -27.40
C SER A 309 5.51 1.61 -27.41
N ARG A 310 6.27 2.55 -27.97
CA ARG A 310 7.69 2.73 -27.72
C ARG A 310 7.97 4.21 -27.48
N ASN A 311 8.77 4.51 -26.45
CA ASN A 311 9.39 5.82 -26.27
C ASN A 311 10.58 5.95 -27.22
N GLN A 312 10.83 7.16 -27.72
CA GLN A 312 12.05 7.49 -28.46
C GLN A 312 13.28 7.63 -27.53
N MET A 313 13.32 6.89 -26.43
CA MET A 313 14.46 6.89 -25.53
C MET A 313 15.54 5.99 -26.14
N MET A 314 16.63 6.58 -26.62
CA MET A 314 17.77 5.80 -27.13
C MET A 314 18.32 4.94 -25.98
N PRO A 315 18.42 3.61 -26.14
CA PRO A 315 19.02 2.75 -25.13
C PRO A 315 20.46 3.21 -24.87
N ARG A 316 20.72 3.77 -23.70
CA ARG A 316 22.09 4.11 -23.29
C ARG A 316 22.72 2.85 -22.73
N VAL A 317 23.64 2.28 -23.50
CA VAL A 317 24.42 1.12 -23.06
C VAL A 317 25.50 1.63 -22.10
N GLY A 318 25.56 1.05 -20.90
CA GLY A 318 26.64 1.34 -19.96
C GLY A 318 27.99 0.87 -20.50
N SER A 319 29.09 1.36 -19.93
CA SER A 319 30.46 0.98 -20.29
C SER A 319 30.78 -0.51 -20.06
N GLU A 320 29.90 -1.27 -19.40
CA GLU A 320 29.99 -2.73 -19.22
C GLU A 320 29.38 -3.53 -20.38
N ALA A 321 28.88 -2.86 -21.43
CA ALA A 321 28.38 -3.53 -22.62
C ALA A 321 29.49 -4.36 -23.27
N ASN A 322 29.42 -5.68 -23.11
CA ASN A 322 30.32 -6.60 -23.78
C ASN A 322 29.98 -6.65 -25.28
N TRP A 323 30.83 -6.03 -26.11
CA TRP A 323 30.68 -6.00 -27.56
C TRP A 323 31.00 -7.35 -28.24
N SER A 324 31.43 -8.37 -27.49
CA SER A 324 31.97 -9.62 -28.06
C SER A 324 30.94 -10.68 -28.45
N THR A 325 29.63 -10.45 -28.31
CA THR A 325 28.60 -11.48 -28.62
C THR A 325 27.86 -11.27 -29.93
N TRP A 326 28.16 -10.22 -30.70
CA TRP A 326 27.60 -10.05 -32.05
C TRP A 326 28.49 -10.72 -33.09
N GLY A 327 28.29 -12.01 -33.28
CA GLY A 327 28.92 -12.73 -34.39
C GLY A 327 29.23 -14.20 -34.13
N GLN A 328 28.25 -14.98 -33.67
CA GLN A 328 28.26 -16.42 -33.91
C GLN A 328 26.86 -16.83 -34.37
N THR A 329 26.68 -16.75 -35.69
CA THR A 329 25.62 -17.42 -36.45
C THR A 329 25.78 -18.92 -36.39
#